data_AF-A0A7X6W3Y5-F1
#
_entry.id   AF-A0A7X6W3Y5-F1
#
_cell.length_a   1.000
_cell.length_b   1.000
_cell.length_c   1.000
_cell.angle_alpha   90.00
_cell.angle_beta   90.00
_cell.angle_gamma   90.00
#
_symmetry.space_group_name_H-M   'P 1'
#
loop_
_entity.id
_entity.type
_entity.pdbx_description
1 polymer ?
#
loop_
_entity_poly.entity_id
_entity_poly.type
_entity_poly.pdbx_seq_one_letter_code
_entity_poly.pdbx_strand_id
1 'polypeptide(L)'
;CTPERVVDGVTTNMLWQDGTRDQLPDWISLTWPAAQKIGRVVTYSPTLADFEIQVPGGEGWRTVATVRNATTDAIEATFAPVETKAIRLLITRLRQGETLSRVWEIEAYEK
;
A
#
# COMPACT_ATOMS: atom_id res chain seq x y z
N CYS A 1 -6.15 13.01 -9.61
CA CYS A 1 -5.52 11.69 -9.43
C CYS A 1 -6.56 10.61 -9.75
N THR A 2 -6.14 9.45 -10.26
CA THR A 2 -7.02 8.40 -10.79
C THR A 2 -6.75 7.10 -10.01
N PRO A 3 -7.40 6.90 -8.85
CA PRO A 3 -7.08 5.80 -7.93
C PRO A 3 -7.30 4.41 -8.54
N GLU A 4 -8.11 4.27 -9.59
CA GLU A 4 -8.30 3.00 -10.30
C GLU A 4 -7.03 2.44 -10.98
N ARG A 5 -5.94 3.22 -11.07
CA ARG A 5 -4.68 2.78 -11.71
C ARG A 5 -3.76 1.95 -10.83
N VAL A 6 -4.03 1.84 -9.54
CA VAL A 6 -3.17 1.08 -8.60
C VAL A 6 -3.44 -0.43 -8.65
N VAL A 7 -4.35 -0.85 -9.53
CA VAL A 7 -4.79 -2.23 -9.73
C VAL A 7 -4.88 -2.58 -11.21
N ASP A 8 -4.19 -1.83 -12.08
CA ASP A 8 -4.31 -1.97 -13.54
C ASP A 8 -3.31 -2.98 -14.14
N GLY A 9 -2.45 -3.57 -13.31
CA GLY A 9 -1.42 -4.51 -13.72
C GLY A 9 -0.18 -3.85 -14.35
N VAL A 10 -0.09 -2.52 -14.36
CA VAL A 10 1.06 -1.77 -14.88
C VAL A 10 1.98 -1.33 -13.73
N THR A 11 3.13 -1.98 -13.60
CA THR A 11 4.05 -1.76 -12.47
C THR A 11 5.01 -0.57 -12.65
N THR A 12 4.88 0.23 -13.72
CA THR A 12 5.76 1.38 -14.01
C THR A 12 5.03 2.55 -14.70
N ASN A 13 5.50 3.78 -14.50
CA ASN A 13 5.07 5.02 -15.19
C ASN A 13 3.63 5.52 -15.01
N MET A 14 2.73 4.75 -14.40
CA MET A 14 1.38 5.20 -14.00
C MET A 14 1.27 5.18 -12.48
N LEU A 15 0.65 6.20 -11.88
CA LEU A 15 0.73 6.38 -10.42
C LEU A 15 -0.50 7.02 -9.79
N TRP A 16 -0.77 6.60 -8.56
CA TRP A 16 -1.40 7.48 -7.58
C TRP A 16 -0.33 8.38 -6.96
N GLN A 17 -0.62 9.69 -6.92
CA GLN A 17 0.18 10.68 -6.22
C GLN A 17 -0.69 11.34 -5.17
N ASP A 18 -0.13 11.51 -3.97
CA ASP A 18 -0.74 12.37 -2.99
C ASP A 18 -0.64 13.87 -3.40
N GLY A 19 -1.56 14.68 -2.87
CA GLY A 19 -1.61 16.14 -3.07
C GLY A 19 -0.92 16.95 -1.97
N THR A 20 -0.46 16.34 -0.89
CA THR A 20 0.09 16.99 0.31
C THR A 20 1.60 16.76 0.41
N ARG A 21 2.35 17.71 -0.15
CA ARG A 21 3.82 17.68 -0.11
C ARG A 21 4.35 17.73 1.32
N ASP A 22 5.31 16.88 1.63
CA ASP A 22 6.01 16.79 2.93
C ASP A 22 5.06 16.57 4.14
N GLN A 23 3.86 16.05 3.88
CA GLN A 23 2.88 15.71 4.91
C GLN A 23 2.67 14.21 4.93
N LEU A 24 2.69 13.65 6.13
CA LEU A 24 2.49 12.23 6.40
C LEU A 24 1.70 12.13 7.72
N PRO A 25 0.92 11.06 7.94
CA PRO A 25 0.81 9.89 7.07
C PRO A 25 -0.16 10.07 5.89
N ASP A 26 0.20 9.46 4.76
CA ASP A 26 -0.69 9.29 3.62
C ASP A 26 -1.31 7.90 3.63
N TRP A 27 -2.44 7.72 2.96
CA TRP A 27 -3.05 6.40 2.84
C TRP A 27 -3.73 6.17 1.50
N ILE A 28 -3.74 4.90 1.09
CA ILE A 28 -4.53 4.40 -0.02
C ILE A 28 -5.14 3.05 0.37
N SER A 29 -6.38 2.80 -0.05
CA SER A 29 -7.10 1.57 0.27
C SER A 29 -7.63 0.87 -0.98
N LEU A 30 -7.53 -0.45 -1.01
CA LEU A 30 -8.16 -1.31 -2.00
C LEU A 30 -9.36 -1.98 -1.36
N THR A 31 -10.49 -2.02 -2.06
CA THR A 31 -11.72 -2.67 -1.60
C THR A 31 -12.22 -3.64 -2.66
N TRP A 32 -12.53 -4.87 -2.26
CA TRP A 32 -13.08 -5.91 -3.12
C TRP A 32 -14.60 -6.03 -2.96
N PRO A 33 -15.33 -6.44 -4.01
CA PRO A 33 -16.78 -6.70 -3.92
C PRO A 33 -17.15 -7.82 -2.93
N ALA A 34 -16.26 -8.81 -2.79
CA ALA A 34 -16.40 -9.96 -1.89
C ALA A 34 -15.13 -10.15 -1.06
N ALA A 35 -15.26 -10.79 0.10
CA ALA A 35 -14.11 -11.05 0.96
C ALA A 35 -13.11 -11.95 0.23
N GLN A 36 -11.83 -11.58 0.32
CA GLN A 36 -10.70 -12.32 -0.22
C GLN A 36 -9.83 -12.79 0.93
N LYS A 37 -9.21 -13.96 0.78
CA LYS A 37 -8.16 -14.42 1.69
C LYS A 37 -6.82 -13.88 1.20
N ILE A 38 -6.21 -12.99 1.96
CA ILE A 38 -4.97 -12.30 1.57
C ILE A 38 -3.88 -12.59 2.60
N GLY A 39 -2.69 -13.00 2.15
CA GLY A 39 -1.52 -13.23 3.01
C GLY A 39 -0.22 -12.61 2.47
N ARG A 40 -0.27 -11.97 1.30
CA ARG A 40 0.85 -11.27 0.69
C ARG A 40 0.37 -10.03 -0.03
N VAL A 41 1.10 -8.93 0.15
CA VAL A 41 0.91 -7.68 -0.60
C VAL A 41 2.26 -7.27 -1.19
N VAL A 42 2.27 -6.92 -2.46
CA VAL A 42 3.43 -6.31 -3.13
C VAL A 42 3.06 -4.89 -3.49
N THR A 43 3.86 -3.93 -3.02
CA THR A 43 3.70 -2.51 -3.33
C THR A 43 4.82 -2.07 -4.24
N TYR A 44 4.48 -1.52 -5.41
CA TYR A 44 5.44 -0.93 -6.33
C TYR A 44 5.47 0.57 -6.14
N SER A 45 6.63 1.10 -5.78
CA SER A 45 6.79 2.52 -5.50
C SER A 45 8.25 2.97 -5.59
N PRO A 46 8.51 4.15 -6.16
CA PRO A 46 9.84 4.76 -6.14
C PRO A 46 10.14 5.54 -4.86
N THR A 47 9.13 5.85 -4.03
CA THR A 47 9.24 6.90 -2.99
C THR A 47 9.07 6.40 -1.57
N LEU A 48 8.32 5.32 -1.34
CA LEU A 48 8.04 4.83 0.00
C LEU A 48 9.27 4.17 0.65
N ALA A 49 9.44 4.42 1.95
CA ALA A 49 10.43 3.77 2.80
C ALA A 49 9.80 3.02 3.99
N ASP A 50 8.84 3.64 4.69
CA ASP A 50 8.10 2.99 5.77
C ASP A 50 6.60 3.07 5.54
N PHE A 51 5.92 1.96 5.74
CA PHE A 51 4.47 1.88 5.66
C PHE A 51 3.93 0.65 6.39
N GLU A 52 2.62 0.65 6.57
CA GLU A 52 1.87 -0.45 7.18
C GLU A 52 0.82 -0.99 6.20
N ILE A 53 0.69 -2.32 6.16
CA ILE A 53 -0.49 -2.97 5.58
C ILE A 53 -1.50 -3.16 6.70
N GLN A 54 -2.70 -2.65 6.50
CA GLN A 54 -3.77 -2.69 7.47
C GLN A 54 -5.04 -3.29 6.87
N VAL A 55 -5.88 -3.89 7.70
CA VAL A 55 -7.20 -4.40 7.34
C VAL A 55 -8.25 -3.82 8.30
N PRO A 56 -9.54 -3.78 7.93
CA PRO A 56 -10.59 -3.37 8.86
C PRO A 56 -10.58 -4.25 10.13
N GLY A 57 -10.79 -3.63 11.28
CA GLY A 57 -10.88 -4.31 12.57
C GLY A 57 -11.62 -3.44 13.60
N GLY A 58 -12.75 -3.93 14.09
CA GLY A 58 -13.64 -3.15 14.96
C GLY A 58 -14.13 -1.89 14.27
N GLU A 59 -13.96 -0.74 14.91
CA GLU A 59 -14.33 0.59 14.36
C GLU A 59 -13.20 1.25 13.53
N GLY A 60 -12.10 0.55 13.28
CA GLY A 60 -10.94 1.15 12.61
C GLY A 60 -10.15 0.17 11.75
N TRP A 61 -8.85 0.42 11.68
CA TRP A 61 -7.91 -0.38 10.91
C TRP A 61 -6.91 -1.04 11.86
N ARG A 62 -6.63 -2.32 11.65
CA ARG A 62 -5.58 -3.05 12.37
C ARG A 62 -4.42 -3.34 11.43
N THR A 63 -3.20 -3.19 11.93
CA THR A 63 -1.98 -3.51 11.18
C THR A 63 -1.78 -5.03 11.11
N VAL A 64 -1.51 -5.53 9.91
CA VAL A 64 -1.19 -6.94 9.62
C VAL A 64 0.27 -7.13 9.21
N ALA A 65 0.90 -6.09 8.66
CA ALA A 65 2.33 -6.07 8.37
C ALA A 65 2.89 -4.65 8.47
N THR A 66 4.15 -4.54 8.85
CA THR A 66 4.91 -3.27 8.88
C THR A 66 6.16 -3.42 8.05
N VAL A 67 6.38 -2.49 7.14
CA VAL A 67 7.60 -2.38 6.34
C VAL A 67 8.41 -1.18 6.83
N ARG A 68 9.73 -1.36 6.94
CA ARG A 68 10.67 -0.33 7.36
C ARG A 68 11.88 -0.29 6.44
N ASN A 69 12.37 0.92 6.16
CA ASN A 69 13.61 1.19 5.42
C ASN A 69 13.66 0.51 4.04
N ALA A 70 12.54 0.46 3.33
CA ALA A 70 12.51 -0.07 1.97
C ALA A 70 13.34 0.81 1.02
N THR A 71 14.22 0.16 0.25
CA THR A 71 15.09 0.80 -0.74
C THR A 71 14.84 0.31 -2.17
N THR A 72 14.07 -0.76 -2.33
CA THR A 72 13.70 -1.35 -3.63
C THR A 72 12.30 -0.92 -4.03
N ASP A 73 12.05 -0.81 -5.34
CA ASP A 73 10.76 -0.32 -5.83
C ASP A 73 9.64 -1.34 -5.68
N ALA A 74 9.95 -2.64 -5.82
CA ALA A 74 9.03 -3.72 -5.47
C ALA A 74 9.25 -4.10 -4.00
N ILE A 75 8.21 -3.94 -3.19
CA ILE A 75 8.27 -4.10 -1.74
C ILE A 75 7.25 -5.15 -1.33
N GLU A 76 7.74 -6.33 -0.94
CA GLU A 76 6.89 -7.45 -0.51
C GLU A 76 6.65 -7.41 1.01
N ALA A 77 5.39 -7.50 1.41
CA ALA A 77 4.95 -7.70 2.78
C ALA A 77 4.15 -9.01 2.89
N THR A 78 4.54 -9.89 3.81
CA THR A 78 3.83 -11.15 4.08
C THR A 78 3.33 -11.18 5.53
N PHE A 79 2.19 -11.82 5.74
CA PHE A 79 1.52 -11.90 7.04
C PHE A 79 0.61 -13.13 7.11
N ALA A 80 0.13 -13.47 8.30
CA ALA A 80 -0.84 -14.56 8.47
C ALA A 80 -2.11 -14.27 7.63
N PRO A 81 -2.61 -15.20 6.80
CA PRO A 81 -3.72 -14.93 5.90
C PRO A 81 -4.95 -14.41 6.63
N VAL A 82 -5.57 -13.36 6.08
CA VAL A 82 -6.76 -12.72 6.62
C VAL A 82 -7.85 -12.72 5.58
N GLU A 83 -9.06 -13.11 5.99
CA GLU A 83 -10.26 -12.89 5.19
C GLU A 83 -10.72 -11.43 5.36
N THR A 84 -10.71 -10.66 4.27
CA THR A 84 -11.03 -9.24 4.31
C THR A 84 -11.63 -8.76 2.99
N LYS A 85 -12.45 -7.71 3.05
CA LYS A 85 -12.94 -6.98 1.88
C LYS A 85 -12.09 -5.75 1.54
N ALA A 86 -11.14 -5.39 2.40
CA ALA A 86 -10.29 -4.23 2.15
C ALA A 86 -8.90 -4.37 2.78
N ILE A 87 -7.93 -3.72 2.14
CA ILE A 87 -6.62 -3.43 2.72
C ILE A 87 -6.36 -1.93 2.62
N ARG A 88 -5.59 -1.39 3.56
CA ARG A 88 -5.07 -0.03 3.54
C ARG A 88 -3.56 -0.05 3.65
N LEU A 89 -2.91 0.64 2.74
CA LEU A 89 -1.51 1.03 2.85
C LEU A 89 -1.47 2.36 3.61
N LEU A 90 -0.84 2.39 4.79
CA LEU A 90 -0.60 3.62 5.55
C LEU A 90 0.88 3.98 5.46
N ILE A 91 1.18 5.06 4.75
CA ILE A 91 2.54 5.52 4.45
C ILE A 91 3.00 6.41 5.59
N THR A 92 4.12 6.05 6.22
CA THR A 92 4.63 6.76 7.41
C THR A 92 5.98 7.40 7.18
N ARG A 93 6.70 7.04 6.10
CA ARG A 93 7.96 7.67 5.72
C ARG A 93 8.29 7.48 4.24
N LEU A 94 8.83 8.53 3.65
CA LEU A 94 9.42 8.51 2.30
C LEU A 94 10.93 8.24 2.36
N ARG A 95 11.50 7.80 1.23
CA ARG A 95 12.94 7.68 1.03
C ARG A 95 13.60 9.06 1.09
N GLN A 96 14.88 9.08 1.41
CA GLN A 96 15.64 10.32 1.54
C GLN A 96 15.60 11.12 0.24
N GLY A 97 15.19 12.39 0.33
CA GLY A 97 15.10 13.31 -0.82
C GLY A 97 13.74 13.32 -1.54
N GLU A 98 12.85 12.37 -1.23
CA GLU A 98 11.49 12.36 -1.76
C GLU A 98 10.53 13.18 -0.89
N THR A 99 9.55 13.82 -1.53
CA THR A 99 8.64 14.79 -0.87
C THR A 99 7.16 14.49 -1.10
N LEU A 100 6.86 13.44 -1.88
CA LEU A 100 5.50 13.01 -2.23
C LEU A 100 5.41 11.49 -2.17
N SER A 101 4.30 10.98 -1.64
CA SER A 101 3.93 9.58 -1.78
C SER A 101 3.53 9.28 -3.22
N ARG A 102 4.22 8.32 -3.84
CA ARG A 102 3.91 7.78 -5.17
C ARG A 102 3.80 6.28 -5.10
N VAL A 103 2.64 5.76 -5.49
CA VAL A 103 2.38 4.32 -5.61
C VAL A 103 2.07 4.03 -7.07
N TRP A 104 2.83 3.11 -7.66
CA TRP A 104 2.58 2.64 -9.02
C TRP A 104 1.48 1.59 -9.03
N GLU A 105 1.66 0.52 -8.25
CA GLU A 105 0.75 -0.63 -8.26
C GLU A 105 0.72 -1.27 -6.86
N ILE A 106 -0.42 -1.86 -6.49
CA ILE A 106 -0.55 -2.71 -5.31
C ILE A 106 -1.18 -4.04 -5.74
N GLU A 107 -0.43 -5.11 -5.56
CA GLU A 107 -0.89 -6.47 -5.83
C GLU A 107 -1.15 -7.20 -4.51
N ALA A 108 -2.32 -7.81 -4.36
CA ALA A 108 -2.69 -8.62 -3.19
C ALA A 108 -2.95 -10.07 -3.59
N TYR A 109 -2.34 -11.01 -2.87
CA TYR A 109 -2.37 -12.43 -3.21
C TYR A 109 -2.85 -13.29 -2.04
N GLU A 110 -3.54 -14.38 -2.41
CA GLU A 110 -3.77 -15.50 -1.51
C GLU A 110 -2.44 -16.19 -1.20
N LYS A 111 -2.28 -16.58 0.07
CA LYS A 111 -1.13 -17.36 0.56
C LYS A 111 -1.61 -18.37 1.60
#